data_AF-A0A8H9QFB3-F1
#
_entry.id   AF-A0A8H9QFB3-F1
#
_cell.length_a   1.000
_cell.length_b   1.000
_cell.length_c   1.000
_cell.angle_alpha   90.00
_cell.angle_beta   90.00
_cell.angle_gamma   90.00
#
_symmetry.space_group_name_H-M   'P 1'
#
loop_
_entity.id
_entity.type
_entity.pdbx_description
1 polymer ?
#
loop_
_entity_poly.entity_id
_entity_poly.type
_entity_poly.pdbx_seq_one_letter_code
_entity_poly.pdbx_strand_id
1 'polypeptide(L)' 'MVILFDRAKSGKPCSPFMSYATSAVIAEQNGEFQRAADAWKQAFSLAKMEVNSVYAASRMEFCRHAAHRGWGVPYES' A
#
# COMPACT_ATOMS: atom_id res chain seq x y z
N MET A 1 -0.12 24.41 -1.18
CA MET A 1 1.16 23.69 -1.01
C MET A 1 0.94 22.27 -1.52
N VAL A 2 1.31 21.99 -2.77
CA VAL A 2 1.10 20.68 -3.40
C VAL A 2 2.42 19.94 -3.30
N ILE A 3 2.48 18.88 -2.49
CA ILE A 3 3.66 17.99 -2.48
C ILE A 3 3.56 17.17 -3.76
N LEU A 4 4.21 17.66 -4.81
CA LEU A 4 4.51 16.89 -6.01
C LEU A 4 5.51 15.82 -5.60
N PHE A 5 5.03 14.60 -5.36
CA PHE A 5 5.91 13.45 -5.25
C PHE A 5 6.53 13.22 -6.64
N ASP A 6 7.80 13.60 -6.78
CA ASP A 6 8.64 13.30 -7.94
C ASP A 6 8.75 11.78 -8.15
N ARG A 7 7.78 11.22 -8.87
CA ARG A 7 7.60 9.78 -9.11
C ARG A 7 8.43 9.27 -10.30
N ALA A 8 9.50 9.95 -10.68
CA ALA A 8 10.17 9.71 -11.97
C ALA A 8 11.68 9.38 -11.91
N LYS A 9 12.32 9.28 -10.74
CA LYS A 9 13.75 8.91 -10.67
C LYS A 9 14.08 7.98 -9.50
N SER A 10 13.84 6.68 -9.65
CA SER A 10 14.55 5.65 -8.88
C SER A 10 14.95 4.50 -9.80
N GLY A 11 16.07 4.71 -10.51
CA GLY A 11 16.67 3.75 -11.46
C GLY A 11 17.35 2.54 -10.81
N LYS A 12 16.64 1.80 -9.96
CA LYS A 12 16.99 0.43 -9.56
C LYS A 12 15.70 -0.38 -9.51
N PRO A 13 15.67 -1.66 -9.90
CA PRO A 13 14.51 -2.50 -9.67
C PRO A 13 14.25 -2.48 -8.16
N CYS A 14 13.22 -1.74 -7.77
CA CYS A 14 12.62 -1.81 -6.46
C CYS A 14 12.44 -3.30 -6.17
N SER A 15 12.96 -3.78 -5.04
CA SER A 15 12.80 -5.18 -4.66
C SER A 15 11.33 -5.59 -4.84
N PRO A 16 11.00 -6.88 -5.10
CA PRO A 16 9.62 -7.28 -5.29
C PRO A 16 8.67 -6.75 -4.19
N PHE A 17 9.16 -6.72 -2.95
CA PHE A 17 8.53 -5.99 -1.84
C PHE A 17 8.18 -4.53 -2.17
N MET A 18 9.17 -3.72 -2.57
CA MET A 18 9.00 -2.30 -2.87
C MET A 18 8.04 -2.04 -4.04
N SER A 19 7.99 -2.92 -5.03
CA SER A 19 7.02 -2.83 -6.13
C SER A 19 5.58 -2.98 -5.63
N TYR A 20 5.32 -4.02 -4.82
CA TYR A 20 4.00 -4.22 -4.22
C TYR A 20 3.66 -3.16 -3.18
N ALA A 21 4.61 -2.75 -2.34
CA ALA A 21 4.44 -1.67 -1.37
C ALA A 21 4.09 -0.34 -2.05
N THR A 22 4.76 -0.02 -3.16
CA THR A 22 4.44 1.18 -3.95
C THR A 22 3.03 1.11 -4.50
N SER A 23 2.64 -0.03 -5.09
CA SER A 23 1.27 -0.24 -5.58
C SER A 23 0.24 -0.13 -4.46
N ALA A 24 0.54 -0.64 -3.27
CA ALA A 24 -0.34 -0.60 -2.11
C ALA A 24 -0.56 0.86 -1.65
N VAL A 25 0.52 1.63 -1.51
CA VAL A 25 0.44 3.05 -1.12
C VAL A 25 -0.37 3.87 -2.12
N ILE A 26 -0.24 3.60 -3.43
CA ILE A 26 -1.06 4.28 -4.45
C ILE A 26 -2.54 3.94 -4.28
N ALA A 27 -2.87 2.66 -4.04
CA ALA A 27 -4.24 2.24 -3.79
C ALA A 27 -4.81 2.88 -2.51
N GLU A 28 -4.01 2.99 -1.43
CA GLU A 28 -4.41 3.71 -0.21
C GLU A 28 -4.71 5.19 -0.47
N GLN A 29 -3.89 5.86 -1.27
CA GLN A 29 -4.09 7.26 -1.65
C GLN A 29 -5.35 7.47 -2.49
N ASN A 30 -5.73 6.46 -3.29
CA ASN A 30 -6.97 6.46 -4.05
C ASN A 30 -8.21 6.09 -3.21
N GLY A 31 -8.02 5.65 -1.96
CA GLY A 31 -9.09 5.10 -1.12
C GLY A 31 -9.52 3.69 -1.52
N GLU A 32 -8.76 3.01 -2.39
CA GLU A 32 -8.99 1.63 -2.81
C GLU A 32 -8.43 0.66 -1.75
N PHE A 33 -8.92 0.74 -0.51
CA PHE A 33 -8.31 0.03 0.62
C PHE A 33 -8.35 -1.50 0.50
N GLN A 34 -9.38 -2.07 -0.15
CA GLN A 34 -9.43 -3.51 -0.40
C GLN A 34 -8.24 -3.95 -1.27
N ARG A 35 -7.99 -3.22 -2.36
CA ARG A 35 -6.88 -3.46 -3.28
C ARG A 35 -5.53 -3.18 -2.63
N ALA A 36 -5.46 -2.18 -1.75
CA ALA A 36 -4.27 -1.91 -0.96
C ALA A 36 -3.92 -3.06 0.00
N ALA A 37 -4.91 -3.65 0.66
CA ALA A 37 -4.70 -4.79 1.54
C ALA A 37 -4.11 -6.01 0.78
N ASP A 38 -4.63 -6.29 -0.42
CA ASP A 38 -4.12 -7.37 -1.27
C ASP A 38 -2.68 -7.11 -1.72
N ALA A 39 -2.35 -5.87 -2.09
CA ALA A 39 -0.99 -5.49 -2.46
C ALA A 39 -0.03 -5.58 -1.25
N TRP A 40 -0.45 -5.18 -0.05
CA TRP A 40 0.33 -5.36 1.18
C TRP A 40 0.53 -6.83 1.55
N LYS A 41 -0.45 -7.69 1.29
CA LYS A 41 -0.31 -9.14 1.48
C LYS A 41 0.79 -9.73 0.57
N GLN A 42 0.82 -9.30 -0.70
CA GLN A 42 1.89 -9.71 -1.62
C GLN A 42 3.24 -9.17 -1.16
N ALA A 43 3.31 -7.89 -0.76
CA ALA A 43 4.53 -7.29 -0.20
C ALA A 43 5.02 -8.07 1.03
N PHE A 44 4.13 -8.40 1.97
CA PHE A 44 4.45 -9.18 3.16
C PHE A 44 5.11 -10.53 2.82
N SER A 45 4.55 -11.26 1.84
CA SER A 45 5.10 -12.56 1.41
C SER A 45 6.51 -12.46 0.79
N LEU A 46 6.87 -11.28 0.30
CA LEU A 46 8.15 -11.00 -0.38
C LEU A 46 9.12 -10.23 0.52
N ALA A 47 8.73 -9.90 1.74
CA ALA A 47 9.55 -9.19 2.70
C ALA A 47 10.69 -10.10 3.19
N LYS A 48 11.93 -9.71 2.87
CA LYS A 48 13.14 -10.39 3.35
C LYS A 48 13.64 -9.87 4.70
N MET A 49 13.10 -8.74 5.15
CA MET A 49 13.49 -8.09 6.40
C MET A 49 12.28 -8.01 7.32
N GLU A 50 12.50 -8.30 8.60
CA GLU A 50 11.44 -8.28 9.62
C GLU A 50 10.71 -6.93 9.70
N VAL A 51 11.45 -5.83 9.60
CA VAL A 51 10.87 -4.47 9.59
C VAL A 51 9.84 -4.30 8.46
N ASN A 52 10.12 -4.88 7.29
CA ASN A 52 9.26 -4.78 6.12
C ASN A 52 8.01 -5.68 6.25
N SER A 53 8.17 -6.86 6.85
CA SER A 53 7.02 -7.75 7.12
C SER A 53 6.12 -7.17 8.21
N VAL A 54 6.67 -6.64 9.29
CA VAL A 54 5.89 -5.99 10.36
C VAL A 54 5.14 -4.77 9.81
N TYR A 55 5.81 -3.95 9.00
CA TYR A 55 5.19 -2.80 8.35
C TYR A 55 4.06 -3.22 7.41
N ALA A 56 4.30 -4.18 6.51
CA ALA A 56 3.29 -4.66 5.57
C ALA A 56 2.09 -5.31 6.28
N ALA A 57 2.31 -6.09 7.35
CA ALA A 57 1.24 -6.67 8.15
C ALA A 57 0.37 -5.60 8.82
N SER A 58 1.01 -4.57 9.39
CA SER A 58 0.32 -3.45 10.04
C SER A 58 -0.52 -2.65 9.05
N ARG A 59 0.01 -2.38 7.84
CA ARG A 59 -0.74 -1.67 6.78
C ARG A 59 -1.85 -2.51 6.18
N MET A 60 -1.63 -3.81 5.99
CA MET A 60 -2.66 -4.74 5.56
C MET A 60 -3.85 -4.69 6.51
N GLU A 61 -3.62 -4.78 7.82
CA GLU A 61 -4.69 -4.75 8.82
C GLU A 61 -5.45 -3.42 8.83
N PHE A 62 -4.72 -2.31 8.74
CA PHE A 62 -5.33 -0.98 8.58
C PHE A 62 -6.24 -0.91 7.35
N CYS A 63 -5.77 -1.37 6.20
CA CYS A 63 -6.54 -1.34 4.95
C CYS A 63 -7.79 -2.23 5.01
N ARG A 64 -7.70 -3.41 5.65
CA ARG A 64 -8.88 -4.28 5.84
C ARG A 64 -9.94 -3.63 6.72
N HIS A 65 -9.53 -2.97 7.80
CA HIS A 65 -10.45 -2.22 8.64
C HIS A 65 -11.05 -1.02 7.92
N ALA A 66 -10.25 -0.28 7.15
CA ALA A 66 -10.72 0.85 6.35
C ALA A 66 -11.75 0.40 5.31
N ALA A 67 -11.47 -0.67 4.57
CA ALA A 67 -12.41 -1.26 3.63
C ALA A 67 -13.71 -1.74 4.31
N HIS A 68 -13.62 -2.40 5.47
CA HIS A 68 -14.79 -2.86 6.21
C HIS A 68 -15.66 -1.72 6.74
N ARG A 69 -15.06 -0.57 7.08
CA ARG A 69 -15.76 0.63 7.54
C ARG A 69 -16.26 1.51 6.41
N GLY A 70 -16.05 1.12 5.14
CA GLY A 70 -16.37 1.96 3.98
C GLY A 70 -15.57 3.26 3.96
N TRP A 71 -14.37 3.28 4.54
CA TRP A 71 -13.48 4.43 4.43
C TRP A 71 -12.91 4.44 3.01
N GLY A 72 -12.86 5.60 2.35
CA GLY A 72 -12.37 5.73 0.98
C GLY A 72 -13.48 5.69 -0.07
N VAL A 73 -13.17 6.23 -1.26
CA VAL A 73 -14.04 6.56 -2.41
C VAL A 73 -15.36 7.26 -2.02
N PRO A 74 -15.66 8.48 -2.52
CA PRO A 74 -16.83 9.27 -2.08
C PRO A 74 -18.23 8.71 -2.41
N TYR A 75 -18.35 7.44 -2.79
CA TYR A 75 -19.58 6.85 -3.32
C TYR A 75 -19.98 5.53 -2.65
N GLU A 76 -19.91 5.45 -1.33
CA GLU A 76 -20.77 4.53 -0.60
C GLU A 76 -21.57 5.34 0.43
N SER A 77 -22.88 5.44 0.15
CA SER A 77 -23.93 6.02 0.99
C SER A 77 -24.34 5.09 2.11
#